data_AF-A0A673UP01-F1
#
_entry.id   AF-A0A673UP01-F1
#
_cell.length_a   1.000
_cell.length_b   1.000
_cell.length_c   1.000
_cell.angle_alpha   90.00
_cell.angle_beta   90.00
_cell.angle_gamma   90.00
#
_symmetry.space_group_name_H-M   'P 1'
#
loop_
_entity.id
_entity.type
_entity.pdbx_description
1 polymer ?
#
loop_
_entity_poly.entity_id
_entity_poly.type
_entity_poly.pdbx_seq_one_letter_code
_entity_poly.pdbx_strand_id
1 'polypeptide(L)'
;MENENRFVFPKAARRAAFRTSVSRRPLHSIPLYPPDYLIDPQILLCDYLEKEVKVRLKELPMKTTAEQDSILSLSARCLLLTWRDNEELILRIPTHEIAAASYLQDDALHLLVLKTATAYARRRAAQG
;
A
#
# COMPACT_ATOMS: atom_id res chain seq x y z
N MET A 1 -38.93 -12.33 2.75
CA MET A 1 -38.47 -13.60 2.16
C MET A 1 -37.02 -13.37 1.79
N GLU A 2 -36.12 -13.81 2.65
CA GLU A 2 -34.67 -13.72 2.47
C GLU A 2 -34.25 -14.58 1.28
N ASN A 3 -33.28 -14.11 0.49
CA ASN A 3 -32.45 -14.99 -0.30
C ASN A 3 -31.01 -14.45 -0.38
N GLU A 4 -30.22 -14.89 0.60
CA GLU A 4 -28.77 -14.99 0.49
C GLU A 4 -28.35 -15.81 -0.75
N ASN A 5 -27.20 -15.45 -1.32
CA ASN A 5 -26.12 -16.32 -1.83
C ASN A 5 -25.44 -15.66 -3.04
N ARG A 6 -24.12 -15.69 -3.24
CA ARG A 6 -22.94 -16.20 -2.54
C ARG A 6 -21.79 -15.74 -3.45
N PHE A 7 -20.82 -14.98 -2.96
CA PHE A 7 -19.60 -14.77 -3.75
C PHE A 7 -18.67 -15.98 -3.60
N VAL A 8 -18.64 -16.81 -4.64
CA VAL A 8 -17.68 -17.89 -4.81
C VAL A 8 -16.41 -17.30 -5.43
N PHE A 9 -15.30 -17.34 -4.71
CA PHE A 9 -14.00 -17.06 -5.31
C PHE A 9 -13.52 -18.29 -6.10
N PRO A 10 -13.17 -18.17 -7.39
CA PRO A 10 -12.60 -19.28 -8.14
C PRO A 10 -11.27 -19.69 -7.52
N LYS A 11 -11.17 -20.96 -7.12
CA LYS A 11 -9.98 -21.58 -6.56
C LYS A 11 -8.98 -21.84 -7.69
N ALA A 12 -8.31 -20.78 -8.16
CA ALA A 12 -7.22 -20.91 -9.13
C ALA A 12 -6.08 -21.73 -8.50
N ALA A 13 -5.67 -22.78 -9.20
CA ALA A 13 -4.65 -23.73 -8.77
C ALA A 13 -3.36 -23.01 -8.37
N ARG A 14 -2.94 -23.19 -7.12
CA ARG A 14 -1.65 -22.73 -6.60
C ARG A 14 -0.53 -23.43 -7.36
N ARG A 15 0.09 -22.73 -8.32
CA ARG A 15 1.41 -23.09 -8.82
C ARG A 15 2.41 -22.57 -7.80
N ALA A 16 2.91 -23.46 -6.94
CA ALA A 16 3.88 -23.13 -5.90
C ALA A 16 5.19 -22.69 -6.56
N ALA A 17 5.42 -21.38 -6.61
CA ALA A 17 6.74 -20.85 -6.87
C ALA A 17 7.58 -21.06 -5.61
N PHE A 18 8.50 -22.02 -5.68
CA PHE A 18 9.52 -22.25 -4.67
C PHE A 18 10.51 -21.09 -4.71
N ARG A 19 10.21 -20.03 -3.96
CA ARG A 19 11.18 -19.06 -3.47
C ARG A 19 10.82 -18.89 -2.01
N THR A 20 11.82 -18.99 -1.13
CA THR A 20 11.71 -18.97 0.33
C THR A 20 10.90 -17.75 0.80
N SER A 21 9.57 -17.87 0.82
CA SER A 21 8.70 -16.92 1.46
C SER A 21 8.91 -17.15 2.94
N VAL A 22 9.77 -16.35 3.56
CA VAL A 22 9.46 -15.91 4.93
C VAL A 22 7.98 -15.57 4.88
N SER A 23 7.17 -16.30 5.64
CA SER A 23 5.71 -16.17 5.58
C SER A 23 5.36 -14.71 5.85
N ARG A 24 5.05 -13.95 4.79
CA ARG A 24 4.74 -12.53 4.88
C ARG A 24 3.52 -12.39 5.81
N ARG A 25 3.61 -11.57 6.86
CA ARG A 25 2.51 -11.40 7.83
C ARG A 25 1.27 -10.81 7.15
N PRO A 26 0.04 -11.09 7.60
CA PRO A 26 -1.14 -10.37 7.12
C PRO A 26 -0.98 -8.85 7.29
N LEU A 27 -1.60 -8.10 6.38
CA LEU A 27 -1.66 -6.65 6.49
C LEU A 27 -2.75 -6.22 7.47
N HIS A 28 -2.49 -5.15 8.21
CA HIS A 28 -3.49 -4.53 9.06
C HIS A 28 -4.57 -3.87 8.21
N SER A 29 -5.74 -4.50 8.12
CA SER A 29 -6.80 -4.11 7.19
C SER A 29 -8.12 -3.88 7.91
N ILE A 30 -8.90 -2.92 7.40
CA ILE A 30 -10.22 -2.56 7.90
C ILE A 30 -11.25 -3.07 6.88
N PRO A 31 -12.33 -3.74 7.30
CA PRO A 31 -13.40 -4.14 6.39
C PRO A 31 -14.07 -2.88 5.81
N LEU A 32 -14.24 -2.87 4.49
CA LEU A 32 -14.96 -1.82 3.77
C LEU A 32 -16.29 -2.39 3.29
N TYR A 33 -17.36 -1.64 3.51
CA TYR A 33 -18.70 -2.07 3.12
C TYR A 33 -19.19 -1.27 1.90
N PRO A 34 -19.85 -1.92 0.93
CA PRO A 34 -20.52 -1.23 -0.16
C PRO A 34 -21.63 -0.29 0.36
N PRO A 35 -22.02 0.74 -0.40
CA PRO A 35 -21.53 1.08 -1.74
C PRO A 35 -20.27 1.96 -1.74
N ASP A 36 -19.98 2.65 -0.64
CA ASP A 36 -19.06 3.78 -0.65
C ASP A 36 -17.61 3.40 -0.31
N TYR A 37 -17.39 2.21 0.26
CA TYR A 37 -16.07 1.71 0.66
C TYR A 37 -15.24 2.71 1.50
N LEU A 38 -15.92 3.57 2.26
CA LEU A 38 -15.31 4.58 3.10
C LEU A 38 -14.86 3.98 4.44
N ILE A 39 -13.72 4.45 4.94
CA ILE A 39 -13.29 4.22 6.32
C ILE A 39 -13.82 5.34 7.21
N ASP A 40 -14.15 5.00 8.47
CA ASP A 40 -14.36 6.02 9.49
C ASP A 40 -13.04 6.78 9.72
N PRO A 41 -13.00 8.11 9.51
CA PRO A 41 -11.80 8.92 9.72
C PRO A 41 -11.22 8.80 11.14
N GLN A 42 -12.04 8.51 12.15
CA GLN A 42 -11.59 8.32 13.53
C GLN A 42 -10.63 7.13 13.67
N ILE A 43 -10.73 6.13 12.78
CA ILE A 43 -9.81 5.00 12.77
C ILE A 43 -8.39 5.48 12.50
N LEU A 44 -8.19 6.44 11.59
CA LEU A 44 -6.85 6.96 11.30
C LEU A 44 -6.26 7.80 12.44
N LEU A 45 -7.09 8.31 13.36
CA LEU A 45 -6.63 9.05 14.54
C LEU A 45 -6.09 8.11 15.62
N CYS A 46 -6.76 6.98 15.83
CA CYS A 46 -6.46 6.02 16.91
C CYS A 46 -5.68 4.79 16.45
N ASP A 47 -5.61 4.54 15.14
CA ASP A 47 -5.03 3.35 14.51
C ASP A 47 -4.39 3.71 13.15
N TYR A 48 -4.05 2.71 12.36
CA TYR A 48 -3.51 2.83 11.01
C TYR A 48 -4.11 1.78 10.06
N LEU A 49 -3.91 1.96 8.75
CA LEU A 49 -4.31 0.99 7.72
C LEU A 49 -3.11 0.63 6.86
N GLU A 50 -3.00 -0.64 6.47
CA GLU A 50 -1.97 -1.11 5.55
C GLU A 50 -2.54 -1.57 4.21
N LYS A 51 -1.83 -1.24 3.13
CA LYS A 51 -2.06 -1.81 1.79
C LYS A 51 -0.75 -2.19 1.12
N GLU A 52 -0.78 -3.28 0.37
CA GLU A 52 0.35 -3.69 -0.46
C GLU A 52 0.39 -2.79 -1.70
N VAL A 53 1.54 -2.17 -1.92
CA VAL A 53 1.78 -1.28 -3.06
C VAL A 53 3.12 -1.62 -3.69
N LYS A 54 3.32 -1.14 -4.91
CA LYS A 54 4.62 -1.24 -5.58
C LYS A 54 5.26 0.13 -5.64
N VAL A 55 6.39 0.31 -4.97
CA VAL A 55 7.05 1.63 -4.88
C VAL A 55 8.07 1.80 -6.00
N ARG A 56 8.06 2.99 -6.60
CA ARG A 56 9.02 3.44 -7.62
C ARG A 56 9.47 4.85 -7.27
N LEU A 57 10.73 5.02 -6.87
CA LEU A 57 11.28 6.31 -6.42
C LEU A 57 11.90 7.17 -7.54
N LYS A 58 12.04 6.65 -8.77
CA LYS A 58 12.82 7.33 -9.83
C LYS A 58 12.09 7.43 -11.17
N GLU A 59 11.59 6.33 -11.72
CA GLU A 59 10.94 6.31 -13.04
C GLU A 59 9.78 5.31 -13.07
N LEU A 60 8.75 5.61 -13.87
CA LEU A 60 7.59 4.73 -14.07
C LEU A 60 8.03 3.53 -14.91
N PRO A 61 7.83 2.31 -14.41
CA PRO A 61 8.18 1.13 -15.18
C PRO A 61 7.11 0.75 -16.17
N MET A 62 7.58 0.15 -17.24
CA MET A 62 6.73 -0.66 -18.11
C MET A 62 6.35 -2.01 -17.47
N LYS A 63 7.05 -2.48 -16.41
CA LYS A 63 6.85 -3.79 -15.76
C LYS A 63 7.01 -3.77 -14.23
N THR A 64 6.04 -4.32 -13.52
CA THR A 64 6.08 -4.50 -12.06
C THR A 64 6.75 -5.83 -11.65
N THR A 65 7.68 -5.81 -10.70
CA THR A 65 8.33 -7.02 -10.15
C THR A 65 7.99 -7.23 -8.67
N ALA A 66 8.29 -8.41 -8.12
CA ALA A 66 8.08 -8.73 -6.69
C ALA A 66 9.05 -7.97 -5.76
N GLU A 67 10.21 -7.58 -6.28
CA GLU A 67 11.22 -6.77 -5.56
C GLU A 67 10.72 -5.36 -5.22
N GLN A 68 9.62 -4.92 -5.83
CA GLN A 68 8.99 -3.63 -5.54
C GLN A 68 7.88 -3.71 -4.50
N ASP A 69 7.55 -4.92 -4.03
CA ASP A 69 6.47 -5.09 -3.07
C ASP A 69 6.83 -4.34 -1.78
N SER A 70 5.96 -3.42 -1.41
CA SER A 70 6.09 -2.55 -0.27
C SER A 70 4.76 -2.48 0.47
N ILE A 71 4.81 -2.15 1.75
CA ILE A 71 3.64 -1.87 2.57
C ILE A 71 3.48 -0.36 2.66
N LEU A 72 2.28 0.11 2.32
CA LEU A 72 1.82 1.47 2.57
C LEU A 72 1.02 1.49 3.86
N SER A 73 1.57 2.05 4.93
CA SER A 73 0.87 2.24 6.19
C SER A 73 0.39 3.69 6.31
N LEU A 74 -0.91 3.91 6.40
CA LEU A 74 -1.55 5.22 6.50
C LEU A 74 -2.13 5.44 7.90
N SER A 75 -1.80 6.56 8.51
CA SER A 75 -2.42 7.09 9.73
C SER A 75 -2.71 8.57 9.56
N ALA A 76 -3.45 9.19 10.49
CA ALA A 76 -3.66 10.63 10.48
C ALA A 76 -2.35 11.43 10.61
N ARG A 77 -1.29 10.82 11.15
CA ARG A 77 0.00 11.48 11.43
C ARG A 77 0.95 11.43 10.23
N CYS A 78 1.05 10.27 9.60
CA CYS A 78 1.94 10.06 8.48
C CYS A 78 1.56 8.85 7.65
N LEU A 79 2.11 8.85 6.44
CA LEU A 79 2.18 7.74 5.52
C LEU A 79 3.60 7.15 5.57
N LEU A 80 3.68 5.84 5.81
CA LEU A 80 4.93 5.08 5.85
C LEU A 80 4.97 4.13 4.65
N LEU A 81 6.14 4.04 4.03
CA LEU A 81 6.46 3.03 3.03
C LEU A 81 7.57 2.14 3.59
N THR A 82 7.32 0.84 3.71
CA THR A 82 8.30 -0.15 4.13
C THR A 82 8.42 -1.26 3.09
N TRP A 83 9.58 -1.89 3.00
CA TRP A 83 9.76 -3.07 2.14
C TRP A 83 8.96 -4.25 2.66
N ARG A 84 8.39 -5.06 1.75
CA ARG A 84 7.50 -6.13 2.16
C ARG A 84 8.19 -7.32 2.82
N ASP A 85 9.45 -7.57 2.49
CA ASP A 85 10.18 -8.76 2.90
C ASP A 85 10.87 -8.61 4.27
N ASN A 86 11.36 -7.41 4.59
CA ASN A 86 12.09 -7.13 5.83
C ASN A 86 11.48 -5.98 6.68
N GLU A 87 10.39 -5.36 6.21
CA GLU A 87 9.72 -4.20 6.86
C GLU A 87 10.66 -2.99 7.09
N GLU A 88 11.76 -2.91 6.35
CA GLU A 88 12.68 -1.76 6.41
C GLU A 88 12.03 -0.50 5.82
N LEU A 89 12.17 0.63 6.51
CA LEU A 89 11.57 1.90 6.13
C LEU A 89 12.22 2.47 4.86
N ILE A 90 11.40 2.65 3.82
CA ILE A 90 11.76 3.31 2.56
C ILE A 90 11.57 4.82 2.69
N LEU A 91 10.38 5.23 3.13
CA LEU A 91 9.98 6.64 3.19
C LEU A 91 8.93 6.87 4.27
N ARG A 92 8.99 8.04 4.89
CA ARG A 92 7.97 8.55 5.81
C ARG A 92 7.56 9.95 5.36
N ILE A 93 6.28 10.13 5.09
CA ILE A 93 5.70 11.42 4.68
C ILE A 93 4.70 11.84 5.76
N PRO A 94 4.94 12.91 6.53
CA PRO A 94 3.94 13.48 7.41
C PRO A 94 2.70 13.90 6.62
N THR A 95 1.50 13.68 7.16
CA THR A 95 0.24 13.93 6.42
C THR A 95 0.11 15.40 6.01
N HIS A 96 0.60 16.33 6.85
CA HIS A 96 0.62 17.76 6.55
C HIS A 96 1.62 18.16 5.46
N GLU A 97 2.55 17.29 5.08
CA GLU A 97 3.45 17.51 3.94
C GLU A 97 2.87 16.98 2.62
N ILE A 98 1.74 16.27 2.64
CA ILE A 98 1.07 15.81 1.42
C ILE A 98 0.25 16.97 0.86
N ALA A 99 0.68 17.49 -0.29
CA ALA A 99 -0.02 18.57 -0.98
C ALA A 99 -1.19 18.05 -1.83
N ALA A 100 -1.05 16.86 -2.40
CA ALA A 100 -2.12 16.19 -3.15
C ALA A 100 -1.86 14.68 -3.26
N ALA A 101 -2.93 13.91 -3.38
CA ALA A 101 -2.90 12.52 -3.82
C ALA A 101 -3.77 12.41 -5.08
N SER A 102 -3.25 11.76 -6.12
CA SER A 102 -3.93 11.59 -7.40
C SER A 102 -3.94 10.13 -7.77
N TYR A 103 -5.12 9.63 -8.15
CA TYR A 103 -5.32 8.28 -8.64
C TYR A 103 -5.43 8.31 -10.15
N LEU A 104 -4.61 7.52 -10.83
CA LEU A 104 -4.65 7.34 -12.27
C LEU A 104 -4.94 5.86 -12.54
N GLN A 105 -6.05 5.62 -13.21
CA GLN A 105 -6.41 4.29 -13.68
C GLN A 105 -5.82 4.09 -15.07
N ASP A 106 -4.91 3.14 -15.20
CA ASP A 106 -4.32 2.65 -16.43
C ASP A 106 -4.79 1.19 -16.67
N ASP A 107 -4.60 0.66 -17.88
CA ASP A 107 -5.20 -0.62 -18.31
C ASP A 107 -4.83 -1.79 -17.39
N ALA A 108 -3.56 -1.86 -16.99
CA ALA A 108 -3.02 -2.93 -16.15
C ALA A 108 -2.56 -2.43 -14.77
N LEU A 109 -2.60 -1.12 -14.52
CA LEU A 109 -2.00 -0.49 -13.35
C LEU A 109 -2.94 0.55 -12.73
N HIS A 110 -3.08 0.48 -11.41
CA HIS A 110 -3.76 1.49 -10.61
C HIS A 110 -2.69 2.32 -9.91
N LEU A 111 -2.41 3.51 -10.44
CA LEU A 111 -1.32 4.36 -9.98
C LEU A 111 -1.83 5.34 -8.93
N LEU A 112 -1.13 5.40 -7.80
CA LEU A 112 -1.28 6.45 -6.78
C LEU A 112 -0.05 7.36 -6.82
N VAL A 113 -0.27 8.62 -7.17
CA VAL A 113 0.78 9.66 -7.20
C VAL A 113 0.59 10.59 -6.02
N LEU A 114 1.64 10.76 -5.22
CA LEU A 114 1.65 11.67 -4.08
C LEU A 114 2.53 12.88 -4.40
N LYS A 115 1.92 14.07 -4.36
CA LYS A 115 2.65 15.34 -4.39
C LYS A 115 2.94 15.74 -2.95
N THR A 116 4.22 15.91 -2.61
CA THR A 116 4.66 16.33 -1.27
C THR A 116 5.28 17.72 -1.31
N ALA A 117 5.14 18.48 -0.22
CA ALA A 117 5.69 19.82 -0.05
C ALA A 117 7.23 19.82 0.03
N THR A 118 7.83 18.68 0.35
CA THR A 118 9.26 18.46 0.53
C THR A 118 9.74 17.44 -0.50
N ALA A 119 10.27 17.92 -1.62
CA ALA A 119 11.06 17.09 -2.54
C ALA A 119 12.50 16.84 -2.03
N TYR A 120 12.82 17.14 -0.76
CA TYR A 120 14.16 17.00 -0.20
C TYR A 120 14.14 16.75 1.32
N ALA A 121 15.03 15.86 1.78
CA ALA A 121 15.30 15.39 3.16
C ALA A 121 14.36 14.28 3.68
N ARG A 122 14.76 12.99 3.68
CA ARG A 122 15.97 12.44 4.31
C ARG A 122 16.53 11.23 3.56
N ARG A 123 17.54 11.45 2.71
CA ARG A 123 18.68 10.53 2.60
C ARG A 123 19.52 10.68 3.88
N ARG A 124 19.06 10.13 5.02
CA ARG A 124 19.86 10.06 6.27
C ARG A 124 20.33 8.64 6.61
N ALA A 125 20.52 7.80 5.60
CA ALA A 125 21.11 6.46 5.78
C ALA A 125 22.11 6.09 4.67
N ALA A 126 22.65 7.07 3.93
CA ALA A 126 23.66 6.82 2.88
C ALA A 126 24.92 7.71 3.01
N GLN A 127 25.15 8.28 4.19
CA GLN A 127 26.44 8.84 4.61
C GLN A 127 26.63 8.46 6.08
N GLY A 128 27.35 7.37 6.26
CA GLY A 128 27.85 6.78 7.50
C GLY A 128 28.87 5.75 7.08
#